data_AF-A0A2A9E7M9-F1
#
_entry.id   AF-A0A2A9E7M9-F1
#
_cell.length_a   1.000
_cell.length_b   1.000
_cell.length_c   1.000
_cell.angle_alpha   90.00
_cell.angle_beta   90.00
_cell.angle_gamma   90.00
#
_symmetry.space_group_name_H-M   'P 1'
#
loop_
_entity.id
_entity.type
_entity.pdbx_description
1 polymer ?
#
loop_
_entity_poly.entity_id
_entity_poly.type
_entity_poly.pdbx_seq_one_letter_code
_entity_poly.pdbx_strand_id
1 'polypeptide(L)'
;MWIVSKDRSDIWTGSEVPVGNGGGIGCHEWVNVDTGAALLLFPTGKWSQGGAFLLYYLRPGTTLVVDISEKIFTPDMNEYPRGNANGWEAPKARCISFVTTMLGAKDPLRL
;
A
#
# COMPACT_ATOMS: atom_id res chain seq x y z
N MET A 1 18.24 0.79 1.38
CA MET A 1 17.70 1.77 0.43
C MET A 1 16.30 1.31 0.06
N TRP A 2 15.31 2.21 0.09
CA TRP A 2 13.95 1.86 -0.33
C TRP A 2 13.78 2.04 -1.84
N ILE A 3 13.21 1.04 -2.49
CA ILE A 3 12.79 1.09 -3.88
C ILE A 3 11.27 0.95 -3.97
N VAL A 4 10.68 1.65 -4.93
CA VAL A 4 9.25 1.53 -5.23
C VAL A 4 9.03 0.29 -6.10
N SER A 5 8.26 -0.70 -5.64
CA SER A 5 7.83 -1.81 -6.49
C SER A 5 6.41 -1.57 -7.02
N LYS A 6 6.16 -2.07 -8.24
CA LYS A 6 4.97 -1.75 -9.05
C LYS A 6 3.66 -2.09 -8.35
N ASP A 7 2.58 -1.45 -8.81
CA ASP A 7 1.21 -1.83 -8.49
C ASP A 7 0.99 -3.33 -8.75
N ARG A 8 0.56 -4.07 -7.72
CA ARG A 8 0.26 -5.51 -7.84
C ARG A 8 -1.25 -5.73 -7.89
N SER A 9 -1.68 -6.54 -8.87
CA SER A 9 -3.06 -7.00 -9.03
C SER A 9 -3.40 -8.19 -8.15
N ASP A 10 -2.40 -8.87 -7.60
CA ASP A 10 -2.53 -10.21 -7.03
C ASP A 10 -2.01 -10.29 -5.59
N ILE A 11 -2.58 -11.25 -4.85
CA ILE A 11 -2.24 -11.63 -3.49
C ILE A 11 -0.72 -11.79 -3.35
N TRP A 12 -0.15 -11.19 -2.30
CA TRP A 12 1.26 -11.35 -1.98
C TRP A 12 1.52 -12.81 -1.59
N THR A 13 2.25 -13.56 -2.43
CA THR A 13 2.55 -14.99 -2.24
C THR A 13 3.56 -15.29 -1.13
N GLY A 14 3.87 -14.30 -0.27
CA GLY A 14 4.86 -14.39 0.82
C GLY A 14 4.28 -14.42 2.23
N SER A 15 2.98 -14.10 2.41
CA SER A 15 2.25 -14.37 3.66
C SER A 15 0.97 -15.11 3.34
N GLU A 16 0.59 -16.00 4.26
CA GLU A 16 -0.73 -16.66 4.30
C GLU A 16 -1.88 -15.68 4.58
N VAL A 17 -1.67 -14.36 4.41
CA VAL A 17 -2.72 -13.37 4.48
C VAL A 17 -3.19 -13.12 3.04
N PRO A 18 -4.29 -13.75 2.59
CA PRO A 18 -4.93 -13.40 1.34
C PRO A 18 -5.52 -12.00 1.52
N VAL A 19 -4.69 -10.98 1.34
CA VAL A 19 -5.15 -9.62 1.27
C VAL A 19 -5.79 -9.49 -0.12
N GLY A 20 -7.07 -9.86 -0.19
CA GLY A 20 -7.81 -9.97 -1.45
C GLY A 20 -7.89 -8.61 -2.13
N ASN A 21 -7.40 -8.52 -3.37
CA ASN A 21 -7.47 -7.34 -4.24
C ASN A 21 -8.84 -6.68 -4.05
N GLY A 22 -8.87 -5.50 -3.39
CA GLY A 22 -10.05 -4.81 -2.86
C GLY A 22 -11.08 -4.48 -3.95
N GLY A 23 -11.73 -5.50 -4.49
CA GLY A 23 -12.69 -5.44 -5.58
C GLY A 23 -12.16 -4.87 -6.91
N GLY A 24 -10.84 -4.83 -7.13
CA GLY A 24 -10.24 -4.24 -8.34
C GLY A 24 -9.32 -3.03 -8.09
N ILE A 25 -9.07 -2.67 -6.82
CA ILE A 25 -8.10 -1.65 -6.44
C ILE A 25 -6.74 -2.33 -6.17
N GLY A 26 -5.75 -2.04 -7.01
CA GLY A 26 -4.40 -2.62 -6.86
C GLY A 26 -3.65 -2.09 -5.64
N CYS A 27 -2.74 -2.90 -5.10
CA CYS A 27 -1.90 -2.56 -3.94
C CYS A 27 -0.61 -1.88 -4.39
N HIS A 28 0.09 -1.23 -3.47
CA HIS A 28 1.40 -0.61 -3.75
C HIS A 28 2.45 -1.07 -2.73
N GLU A 29 3.66 -1.39 -3.18
CA GLU A 29 4.69 -2.00 -2.36
C GLU A 29 5.99 -1.18 -2.41
N TRP A 30 6.68 -1.06 -1.28
CA TRP A 30 8.06 -0.57 -1.20
C TRP A 30 8.91 -1.64 -0.54
N VAL A 31 10.09 -1.88 -1.10
CA VAL A 31 11.04 -2.87 -0.58
C VAL A 31 12.33 -2.19 -0.19
N ASN A 32 12.86 -2.51 0.99
CA ASN A 32 14.18 -2.09 1.41
C ASN A 32 15.20 -3.15 0.96
N VAL A 33 16.03 -2.82 -0.02
CA VAL A 33 17.01 -3.78 -0.58
C VAL A 33 18.12 -4.15 0.40
N ASP A 34 18.38 -3.33 1.41
CA ASP A 34 19.47 -3.59 2.37
C ASP A 34 19.02 -4.58 3.44
N THR A 35 17.75 -4.51 3.83
CA THR A 35 17.21 -5.31 4.94
C THR A 35 16.30 -6.44 4.48
N GLY A 36 15.72 -6.35 3.28
CA GLY A 36 14.65 -7.23 2.81
C GLY A 36 13.28 -6.93 3.42
N ALA A 37 13.13 -5.79 4.12
CA ALA A 37 11.86 -5.39 4.71
C ALA A 37 10.92 -4.83 3.63
N ALA A 38 9.61 -4.93 3.85
CA ALA A 38 8.62 -4.39 2.92
C ALA A 38 7.57 -3.53 3.61
N LEU A 39 7.08 -2.54 2.88
CA LEU A 39 5.89 -1.76 3.21
C LEU A 39 4.83 -2.01 2.14
N LEU A 40 3.60 -2.22 2.56
CA LEU A 40 2.48 -2.53 1.67
C LEU A 40 1.32 -1.57 1.93
N LEU A 41 0.97 -0.76 0.94
CA LEU A 41 -0.26 0.02 0.92
C LEU A 41 -1.40 -0.84 0.36
N PHE A 42 -2.44 -1.02 1.17
CA PHE A 42 -3.51 -1.96 0.89
C PHE A 42 -4.91 -1.32 1.08
N PRO A 43 -5.86 -1.53 0.15
CA PRO A 43 -7.24 -1.05 0.30
C PRO A 43 -8.10 -1.96 1.19
N THR A 44 -8.78 -1.43 2.20
CA THR A 44 -9.64 -2.25 3.10
C THR A 44 -11.00 -2.65 2.52
N GLY A 45 -11.41 -2.03 1.40
CA GLY A 45 -12.72 -2.23 0.80
C GLY A 45 -12.69 -2.25 -0.73
N LYS A 46 -13.86 -2.47 -1.34
CA LYS A 46 -14.01 -2.44 -2.79
C LYS A 46 -14.24 -1.02 -3.32
N TRP A 47 -13.88 -0.73 -4.57
CA TRP A 47 -14.23 0.55 -5.21
C TRP A 47 -15.74 0.86 -5.12
N SER A 48 -16.59 -0.18 -5.13
CA SER A 48 -18.04 -0.04 -5.02
C SER A 48 -18.56 0.13 -3.59
N GLN A 49 -17.75 -0.22 -2.58
CA GLN A 49 -18.13 -0.22 -1.17
C GLN A 49 -17.53 0.95 -0.38
N GLY A 50 -16.50 1.61 -0.93
CA GLY A 50 -15.70 2.57 -0.18
C GLY A 50 -14.74 1.86 0.77
N GLY A 51 -13.87 2.63 1.42
CA GLY A 51 -12.88 2.09 2.34
C GLY A 51 -11.75 3.09 2.60
N ALA A 52 -10.63 2.57 3.07
CA ALA A 52 -9.42 3.35 3.28
C ALA A 52 -8.19 2.59 2.79
N PHE A 53 -7.09 3.31 2.57
CA PHE A 53 -5.78 2.71 2.38
C PHE A 53 -5.05 2.57 3.71
N LEU A 54 -4.57 1.36 3.98
CA LEU A 54 -3.77 1.03 5.16
C LEU A 54 -2.34 0.70 4.74
N LEU A 55 -1.37 1.09 5.56
CA LEU A 55 0.03 0.78 5.39
C LEU A 55 0.44 -0.30 6.38
N TYR A 56 0.96 -1.39 5.83
CA TYR A 56 1.49 -2.51 6.60
C TYR A 56 3.01 -2.57 6.49
N TYR A 57 3.66 -2.91 7.60
CA TYR A 57 5.09 -3.20 7.65
C TYR A 57 5.33 -4.70 7.84
N LEU A 58 6.18 -5.24 6.98
CA LEU A 58 6.64 -6.61 7.02
C LEU A 58 8.13 -6.63 7.35
N ARG A 59 8.49 -7.37 8.42
CA ARG A 59 9.89 -7.60 8.74
C ARG A 59 10.46 -8.75 7.89
N PRO A 60 11.76 -8.70 7.56
CA PRO A 60 12.43 -9.80 6.88
C PRO A 60 12.36 -11.09 7.72
N GLY A 61 12.12 -12.23 7.06
CA GLY A 61 12.17 -13.54 7.71
C GLY A 61 11.04 -13.82 8.72
N THR A 62 9.98 -13.01 8.75
CA THR A 62 8.79 -13.29 9.56
C THR A 62 7.53 -13.27 8.69
N THR A 63 6.51 -13.98 9.17
CA THR A 63 5.14 -13.92 8.64
C THR A 63 4.30 -12.83 9.32
N LEU A 64 4.85 -12.13 10.32
CA LEU A 64 4.14 -11.09 11.05
C LEU A 64 4.03 -9.82 10.20
N VAL A 65 2.78 -9.42 9.95
CA VAL A 65 2.41 -8.16 9.30
C VAL A 65 1.91 -7.19 10.37
N VAL A 66 2.45 -5.98 10.41
CA VAL A 66 2.07 -4.95 11.39
C VAL A 66 1.36 -3.81 10.68
N ASP A 67 0.12 -3.51 11.08
CA ASP A 67 -0.56 -2.29 10.67
C ASP A 67 0.11 -1.06 11.31
N ILE A 68 0.53 -0.10 10.50
CA ILE A 68 1.11 1.16 10.94
C ILE A 68 0.32 2.38 10.46
N SER A 69 -0.86 2.18 9.88
CA SER A 69 -1.66 3.20 9.21
C SER A 69 -2.05 4.34 10.14
N GLU A 70 -2.46 4.03 11.37
CA GLU A 70 -2.85 5.03 12.38
C GLU A 70 -1.70 5.98 12.76
N LYS A 71 -0.45 5.59 12.47
CA LYS A 71 0.74 6.40 12.75
C LYS A 71 1.15 7.29 11.57
N ILE A 72 0.57 7.06 10.39
CA ILE A 72 1.06 7.58 9.11
C ILE A 72 -0.02 8.36 8.37
N PHE A 73 -1.27 7.88 8.38
CA PHE A 73 -2.37 8.47 7.63
C PHE A 73 -3.42 9.09 8.54
N THR A 74 -3.90 10.26 8.15
CA THR A 74 -5.13 10.85 8.65
C THR A 74 -6.33 10.36 7.83
N PRO A 75 -7.56 10.35 8.38
CA PRO A 75 -8.75 9.86 7.66
C PRO A 75 -8.98 10.52 6.28
N ASP A 76 -8.80 11.84 6.18
CA ASP A 76 -8.97 12.60 4.94
C ASP A 76 -7.94 12.22 3.84
N MET A 77 -6.79 11.71 4.27
CA MET A 77 -5.72 11.34 3.38
C MET A 77 -6.01 10.02 2.68
N ASN A 78 -6.48 9.01 3.41
CA ASN A 78 -6.51 7.62 2.97
C ASN A 78 -7.91 7.06 2.68
N GLU A 79 -8.99 7.73 3.07
CA GLU A 79 -10.35 7.28 2.80
C GLU A 79 -10.82 7.57 1.36
N TYR A 80 -11.66 6.67 0.83
CA TYR A 80 -12.31 6.83 -0.47
C TYR A 80 -13.80 6.50 -0.40
N PRO A 81 -14.64 7.23 -1.16
CA PRO A 81 -16.09 7.15 -1.04
C PRO A 81 -16.67 5.87 -1.63
N ARG A 82 -17.82 5.46 -1.11
CA ARG A 82 -18.63 4.37 -1.66
C ARG A 82 -19.26 4.77 -2.99
N GLY A 83 -19.34 3.82 -3.93
CA GLY A 83 -20.13 3.95 -5.16
C GLY A 83 -19.52 4.84 -6.24
N ASN A 84 -18.30 5.34 -6.05
CA ASN A 84 -17.54 6.04 -7.07
C ASN A 84 -16.40 5.14 -7.60
N ALA A 85 -16.54 4.67 -8.84
CA ALA A 85 -15.60 3.75 -9.47
C ALA A 85 -14.15 4.27 -9.52
N ASN A 86 -13.94 5.59 -9.51
CA ASN A 86 -12.61 6.20 -9.58
C ASN A 86 -12.29 7.00 -8.31
N GLY A 87 -13.16 6.98 -7.29
CA GLY A 87 -13.00 7.77 -6.06
C GLY A 87 -11.79 7.38 -5.21
N TRP A 88 -11.20 6.21 -5.48
CA TRP A 88 -10.02 5.67 -4.79
C TRP A 88 -8.69 6.14 -5.39
N GLU A 89 -8.66 6.62 -6.64
CA GLU A 89 -7.42 6.96 -7.35
C GLU A 89 -6.66 8.11 -6.66
N ALA A 90 -7.37 9.20 -6.33
CA ALA A 90 -6.75 10.36 -5.70
C ALA A 90 -6.24 10.07 -4.27
N PRO A 91 -7.01 9.41 -3.37
CA PRO A 91 -6.48 8.95 -2.08
C PRO A 91 -5.27 8.02 -2.24
N LYS A 92 -5.31 7.06 -3.16
CA LYS A 92 -4.17 6.15 -3.44
C LYS A 92 -2.92 6.94 -3.82
N ALA A 93 -3.04 7.87 -4.77
CA ALA A 93 -1.92 8.68 -5.24
C ALA A 93 -1.31 9.53 -4.11
N ARG A 94 -2.14 10.10 -3.23
CA ARG A 94 -1.67 10.85 -2.04
C ARG A 94 -0.88 9.95 -1.08
N CYS A 95 -1.42 8.78 -0.73
CA CYS A 95 -0.73 7.82 0.12
C CYS A 95 0.62 7.39 -0.47
N ILE A 96 0.67 7.05 -1.76
CA ILE A 96 1.90 6.67 -2.44
C ILE A 96 2.93 7.80 -2.41
N SER A 97 2.51 9.02 -2.77
CA SER A 97 3.40 10.19 -2.79
C SER A 97 3.99 10.47 -1.40
N PHE A 98 3.15 10.39 -0.37
CA PHE A 98 3.58 10.64 1.01
C PHE A 98 4.59 9.60 1.50
N VAL A 99 4.29 8.32 1.36
CA VAL A 99 5.19 7.23 1.78
C VAL A 99 6.50 7.29 1.00
N THR A 100 6.44 7.50 -0.32
CA THR A 100 7.63 7.63 -1.15
C THR A 100 8.53 8.78 -0.70
N THR A 101 7.93 9.93 -0.37
CA THR A 101 8.65 11.10 0.18
C THR A 101 9.27 10.78 1.54
N MET A 102 8.52 10.15 2.44
CA MET A 102 8.98 9.75 3.77
C MET A 102 10.18 8.80 3.71
N LEU A 103 10.14 7.83 2.79
CA LEU A 103 11.19 6.83 2.63
C LEU A 103 12.43 7.36 1.89
N GLY A 104 12.33 8.53 1.24
CA GLY A 104 13.32 8.97 0.26
C GLY A 104 13.51 7.94 -0.87
N ALA A 105 12.44 7.20 -1.19
CA ALA A 105 12.52 6.07 -2.10
C ALA A 105 12.74 6.54 -3.54
N LYS A 106 13.54 5.78 -4.29
CA LYS A 106 13.75 6.03 -5.72
C LYS A 106 12.79 5.19 -6.54
N ASP A 107 12.27 5.79 -7.61
CA ASP A 107 11.55 5.05 -8.65
C ASP A 107 12.58 4.25 -9.46
N PRO A 108 12.56 2.91 -9.43
CA PRO A 108 13.53 2.09 -10.15
C PRO A 108 13.41 2.22 -11.68
N LEU A 109 12.34 2.85 -12.21
CA LEU A 109 12.16 3.12 -13.64
C LEU A 109 12.71 4.49 -14.07
N ARG A 110 13.17 5.32 -13.14
CA ARG A 110 13.81 6.62 -13.41
C ARG A 110 15.29 6.59 -12.98
N LEU A 111 16.03 5.60 -13.50
CA LEU A 111 17.49 5.53 -13.45
C LEU A 111 18.09 6.23 -14.67
#